data_AF-A0A0C3CDN1-F1
#
_entry.id   AF-A0A0C3CDN1-F1
#
_cell.length_a   1.000
_cell.length_b   1.000
_cell.length_c   1.000
_cell.angle_alpha   90.00
_cell.angle_beta   90.00
_cell.angle_gamma   90.00
#
_symmetry.space_group_name_H-M   'P 1'
#
loop_
_entity.id
_entity.type
_entity.pdbx_description
1 polymer ?
#
loop_
_entity_poly.entity_id
_entity_poly.type
_entity_poly.pdbx_seq_one_letter_code
_entity_poly.pdbx_strand_id
1 'polypeptide(L)' 'MVNIPKLHKVTQYKKGKDSKFAQGKRRYDRKQSGYGGQTKPVFHKKAKTTKKVVLRLECTVFELGGEKKTKGAALTF' A
#
# COMPACT_ATOMS: atom_id res chain seq x y z
N MET A 1 27.17 -11.22 -15.41
CA MET A 1 26.31 -10.64 -14.35
C MET A 1 25.88 -11.77 -13.43
N VAL A 2 26.54 -11.95 -12.29
CA VAL A 2 26.24 -13.07 -11.39
C VAL A 2 25.09 -12.66 -10.45
N ASN A 3 23.99 -13.41 -10.48
CA ASN A 3 22.86 -13.23 -9.58
C ASN A 3 23.15 -13.96 -8.25
N ILE A 4 23.65 -13.23 -7.25
CA ILE A 4 23.96 -13.74 -5.91
C ILE A 4 22.75 -13.52 -5.00
N PRO A 5 22.31 -14.52 -4.19
CA PRO A 5 21.25 -14.36 -3.20
C PRO A 5 21.65 -13.31 -2.15
N LYS A 6 20.74 -12.38 -1.85
CA LYS A 6 20.97 -11.28 -0.91
C LYS A 6 20.00 -11.38 0.26
N LEU A 7 20.37 -10.79 1.40
CA LEU A 7 19.46 -10.64 2.52
C LEU A 7 18.39 -9.60 2.16
N HIS A 8 17.13 -9.92 2.45
CA HIS A 8 16.00 -9.02 2.24
C HIS A 8 15.29 -8.74 3.55
N LYS A 9 14.95 -7.47 3.78
CA LYS A 9 14.03 -7.09 4.85
C LYS A 9 12.61 -7.37 4.39
N VAL A 10 11.86 -8.10 5.22
CA VAL A 10 10.49 -8.52 4.91
C VAL A 10 9.51 -7.64 5.65
N THR A 11 8.60 -7.00 4.93
CA THR A 11 7.49 -6.25 5.52
C THR A 11 6.15 -6.68 4.91
N GLN A 12 5.06 -6.54 5.66
CA GLN A 12 3.73 -6.82 5.12
C GLN A 12 3.25 -5.64 4.27
N TYR A 13 2.78 -5.92 3.05
CA TYR A 13 2.20 -4.90 2.18
C TYR A 13 0.97 -4.25 2.81
N LYS A 14 0.94 -2.91 2.79
CA LYS A 14 -0.27 -2.11 3.06
C LYS A 14 -0.68 -1.35 1.81
N LYS A 15 -1.99 -1.30 1.52
CA LYS A 15 -2.53 -0.50 0.42
C LYS A 15 -2.34 0.99 0.78
N GLY A 16 -1.78 1.77 -0.13
CA GLY A 16 -1.66 3.22 0.02
C GLY A 16 -2.99 3.95 -0.14
N LYS A 17 -3.00 5.26 0.14
CA LYS A 17 -4.14 6.15 -0.09
C LYS A 17 -4.44 6.28 -1.59
N ASP A 18 -5.71 6.25 -1.95
CA ASP A 18 -6.13 6.41 -3.35
C ASP A 18 -5.87 7.85 -3.84
N SER A 19 -5.28 8.00 -5.02
CA SER A 19 -4.99 9.31 -5.64
C SER A 19 -6.23 9.89 -6.33
N LYS A 20 -6.51 11.18 -6.09
CA LYS A 20 -7.63 11.91 -6.71
C LYS A 20 -7.41 12.17 -8.21
N PHE A 21 -6.16 12.32 -8.63
CA PHE A 21 -5.80 12.71 -10.00
C PHE A 21 -5.70 11.53 -10.96
N ALA A 22 -5.83 10.30 -10.45
CA ALA A 22 -5.90 9.09 -11.27
C ALA A 22 -7.05 9.22 -12.29
N GLN A 23 -6.78 8.80 -13.54
CA GLN A 23 -7.72 8.95 -14.65
C GLN A 23 -9.09 8.31 -14.34
N GLY A 24 -9.10 7.15 -13.67
CA GLY A 24 -10.33 6.46 -13.29
C GLY A 24 -11.18 7.26 -12.31
N LYS A 25 -10.55 7.92 -11.33
CA LYS A 25 -11.25 8.76 -10.35
C LYS A 25 -11.81 10.03 -11.00
N ARG A 26 -11.00 10.73 -11.81
CA ARG A 26 -11.45 11.90 -12.59
C ARG A 26 -12.66 11.58 -13.46
N ARG A 27 -12.64 10.43 -14.14
CA ARG A 27 -13.75 9.96 -14.99
C ARG A 27 -15.00 9.61 -14.17
N TYR A 28 -14.82 8.95 -13.01
CA TYR A 28 -15.92 8.58 -12.12
C TYR A 28 -16.62 9.83 -11.57
N ASP A 29 -15.85 10.80 -11.09
CA ASP A 29 -16.39 12.03 -10.50
C ASP A 29 -17.14 12.88 -11.53
N ARG A 30 -16.61 12.98 -12.76
CA ARG A 30 -17.32 13.63 -13.88
C ARG A 30 -18.58 12.87 -14.30
N LYS A 31 -18.60 11.54 -14.20
CA LYS A 31 -19.80 10.75 -14.51
C LYS A 31 -20.87 10.92 -13.42
N GLN A 32 -20.43 11.08 -12.17
CA GLN A 32 -21.29 11.18 -11.01
C GLN A 32 -21.88 12.58 -10.80
N SER A 33 -21.32 13.61 -11.42
CA SER A 33 -21.83 14.99 -11.29
C SER A 33 -23.18 15.17 -11.99
N GLY A 34 -24.06 15.99 -11.40
CA GLY A 34 -25.39 16.29 -11.93
C GLY A 34 -26.47 15.43 -11.30
N TYR A 35 -27.60 15.31 -12.00
CA TYR A 35 -28.75 14.50 -11.58
C TYR A 35 -28.67 13.08 -12.15
N GLY A 36 -29.37 12.13 -11.55
CA GLY A 36 -29.39 10.71 -12.00
C GLY A 36 -28.78 9.71 -11.02
N GLY A 37 -28.33 10.15 -9.84
CA GLY A 37 -27.93 9.27 -8.74
C GLY A 37 -26.64 8.49 -9.00
N GLN A 38 -26.60 7.24 -8.55
CA GLN A 38 -25.41 6.40 -8.60
C GLN A 38 -25.14 5.84 -10.01
N THR A 39 -24.02 6.22 -10.63
CA THR A 39 -23.77 5.93 -12.06
C THR A 39 -22.95 4.67 -12.36
N LYS A 40 -22.47 3.99 -11.31
CA LYS A 40 -21.62 2.80 -11.38
C LYS A 40 -22.07 1.76 -10.35
N PRO A 41 -21.97 0.46 -10.66
CA PRO A 41 -22.45 -0.59 -9.76
C PRO A 41 -21.62 -0.63 -8.48
N VAL A 42 -22.30 -0.82 -7.34
CA VAL A 42 -21.67 -1.09 -6.05
C VAL A 42 -21.80 -2.58 -5.77
N PHE A 43 -20.68 -3.23 -5.44
CA PHE A 43 -20.68 -4.66 -5.18
C PHE A 43 -21.18 -4.96 -3.75
N HIS A 44 -22.10 -5.92 -3.61
CA HIS A 44 -22.72 -6.24 -2.30
C HIS A 44 -22.47 -7.68 -1.82
N LYS A 45 -22.24 -8.63 -2.73
CA LYS A 45 -22.18 -10.08 -2.40
C LYS A 45 -20.75 -10.54 -2.08
N LYS A 46 -20.12 -9.99 -1.03
CA LYS A 46 -18.76 -10.38 -0.63
C LYS A 46 -18.76 -11.76 0.04
N ALA A 47 -18.13 -12.75 -0.61
CA ALA A 47 -18.02 -14.11 -0.07
C ALA A 47 -16.68 -14.42 0.63
N LYS A 48 -15.59 -13.74 0.25
CA LYS A 48 -14.25 -14.05 0.77
C LYS A 48 -14.04 -13.47 2.17
N THR A 49 -13.65 -14.32 3.12
CA THR A 49 -13.37 -13.98 4.52
C THR A 49 -11.92 -13.51 4.73
N THR A 50 -10.96 -14.02 3.96
CA THR A 50 -9.53 -13.68 4.05
C THR A 50 -9.01 -13.00 2.79
N LYS A 51 -7.84 -12.37 2.88
CA LYS A 51 -7.08 -11.78 1.76
C LYS A 51 -5.73 -12.46 1.65
N LYS A 52 -5.17 -12.52 0.44
CA LYS A 52 -3.80 -13.00 0.24
C LYS A 52 -2.81 -12.02 0.89
N VAL A 53 -1.93 -12.52 1.75
CA VAL A 53 -0.85 -11.72 2.34
C VAL A 53 0.22 -11.51 1.29
N VAL A 54 0.50 -10.25 0.96
CA VAL A 54 1.61 -9.88 0.06
C VAL A 54 2.74 -9.34 0.92
N LEU A 55 3.94 -9.86 0.71
CA LEU A 55 5.16 -9.40 1.37
C LEU A 55 5.91 -8.46 0.44
N ARG A 56 6.48 -7.39 0.98
CA ARG A 56 7.42 -6.51 0.29
C ARG A 56 8.83 -6.91 0.74
N LEU A 57 9.70 -7.16 -0.23
CA LEU A 57 11.10 -7.53 -0.02
C LEU A 57 11.99 -6.34 -0.39
N GLU A 58 12.66 -5.76 0.60
CA GLU A 58 13.61 -4.67 0.41
C GLU A 58 15.04 -5.22 0.41
N CYS A 59 15.82 -4.95 -0.64
CA CYS A 59 17.22 -5.38 -0.76
C CYS A 59 18.11 -4.54 0.17
N THR A 60 18.80 -5.15 1.13
CA THR A 60 19.62 -4.42 2.11
C THR A 60 20.87 -3.76 1.52
N VAL A 61 21.33 -4.20 0.35
CA VAL A 61 22.58 -3.72 -0.28
C VAL A 61 22.47 -2.32 -0.90
N PHE A 62 21.25 -1.85 -1.19
CA PHE A 62 21.03 -0.56 -1.87
C PHE A 62 20.26 0.46 -1.02
N GLU A 63 20.08 0.20 0.29
CA GLU A 63 19.50 1.19 1.19
C GLU A 63 20.58 2.19 1.59
N LEU A 64 20.60 3.34 0.93
CA LEU A 64 21.28 4.55 1.41
C LEU A 64 20.73 4.86 2.81
N GLY A 65 21.61 4.70 3.81
CA GLY A 65 21.55 5.17 5.19
C GLY A 65 20.17 5.54 5.76
N GLY A 66 19.64 4.67 6.62
CA GLY A 66 18.66 5.04 7.63
C GLY A 66 19.27 4.85 9.02
N GLU A 67 19.20 5.90 9.86
CA GLU A 67 19.79 5.93 11.20
C GLU A 67 19.40 4.71 12.05
N LYS A 68 20.39 4.13 12.70
CA LYS A 68 20.20 3.11 13.73
C LYS A 68 19.43 3.76 14.88
N LYS A 69 18.19 3.32 15.14
CA LYS A 69 17.47 3.72 16.35
C LYS A 69 18.32 3.35 17.56
N THR A 70 18.62 4.34 18.40
CA THR A 70 19.34 4.17 19.66
C THR A 70 18.56 3.23 20.58
N LYS A 71 19.25 2.22 21.13
CA LYS A 71 18.71 1.37 22.20
C LYS A 71 18.71 2.18 23.49
N GLY A 72 17.55 2.32 24.12
CA GLY A 72 17.41 2.93 25.44
C GLY A 72 16.76 4.31 25.40
N ALA A 73 15.44 4.35 25.25
CA ALA A 73 14.66 5.44 25.84
C ALA A 73 14.14 4.92 27.18
N ALA A 74 14.52 5.58 28.28
CA ALA A 74 13.99 5.28 29.60
C ALA A 74 12.48 5.59 29.64
N LEU A 75 11.70 4.67 30.21
CA LEU A 75 10.32 4.94 30.62
C LEU A 75 10.37 5.88 31.81
N THR A 76 9.83 7.09 31.67
CA THR A 76 9.52 7.94 32.82
C THR A 76 8.19 7.46 33.40
N PHE A 77 8.16 7.28 34.73
CA PHE A 77 6.97 6.95 35.51
C PHE A 77 5.89 8.02 35.37
#